data_AF-A0AAN8ZQB9-F1
#
_entry.id   AF-A0AAN8ZQB9-F1
#
_cell.length_a   1.000
_cell.length_b   1.000
_cell.length_c   1.000
_cell.angle_alpha   90.00
_cell.angle_beta   90.00
_cell.angle_gamma   90.00
#
_symmetry.space_group_name_H-M   'P 1'
#
loop_
_entity.id
_entity.type
_entity.pdbx_description
1 polymer ?
#
loop_
_entity_poly.entity_id
_entity_poly.type
_entity_poly.pdbx_seq_one_letter_code
_entity_poly.pdbx_strand_id
1 'polypeptide(L)'
;MKYNAGELGLKFFLKKLLSSLALIPHLNLSFLQSKWSQGTLNIPLEQNPKLKAHAMSVFLMTCESAVQLRRAGRVTARESNLRDLGTTHF
;
A
#
# COMPACT_ATOMS: atom_id res chain seq x y z
N MET A 1 -12.02 11.67 1.59
CA MET A 1 -11.68 11.41 0.17
C MET A 1 -12.92 10.86 -0.50
N LYS A 2 -13.52 11.56 -1.45
CA LYS A 2 -14.82 11.17 -2.01
C LYS A 2 -14.79 11.37 -3.53
N TYR A 3 -15.41 10.43 -4.25
CA TYR A 3 -15.39 10.19 -5.70
C TYR A 3 -14.31 9.19 -6.17
N ASN A 4 -13.04 9.55 -6.37
CA ASN A 4 -12.09 8.67 -7.10
C ASN A 4 -10.94 8.08 -6.26
N ALA A 5 -11.11 7.97 -4.94
CA ALA A 5 -10.03 7.62 -4.01
C ALA A 5 -9.34 6.28 -4.33
N GLY A 6 -10.11 5.25 -4.71
CA GLY A 6 -9.56 3.94 -5.04
C GLY A 6 -8.73 3.94 -6.33
N GLU A 7 -9.16 4.70 -7.34
CA GLU A 7 -8.45 4.81 -8.61
C GLU A 7 -7.20 5.69 -8.49
N LEU A 8 -7.32 6.86 -7.84
CA LEU A 8 -6.19 7.75 -7.56
C LEU A 8 -5.15 7.07 -6.66
N GLY A 9 -5.61 6.34 -5.64
CA GLY A 9 -4.73 5.61 -4.74
C GLY A 9 -3.95 4.52 -5.48
N LEU A 10 -4.63 3.77 -6.35
CA LEU A 10 -4.01 2.77 -7.20
C LEU A 10 -3.02 3.40 -8.17
N LYS A 11 -3.37 4.47 -8.89
CA LYS A 11 -2.46 5.19 -9.80
C LYS A 11 -1.22 5.72 -9.09
N PHE A 12 -1.37 6.30 -7.90
CA PHE A 12 -0.25 6.75 -7.07
C PHE A 12 0.66 5.58 -6.68
N PHE A 13 0.06 4.47 -6.22
CA PHE A 13 0.80 3.26 -5.88
C PHE A 13 1.53 2.68 -7.08
N LEU A 14 0.88 2.55 -8.23
CA LEU A 14 1.52 2.06 -9.46
C LEU A 14 2.67 2.95 -9.88
N LYS A 15 2.50 4.27 -9.90
CA LYS A 15 3.59 5.21 -10.20
C LYS A 15 4.76 5.01 -9.22
N LYS A 16 4.49 4.95 -7.92
CA LYS A 16 5.53 4.75 -6.88
C LYS A 16 6.20 3.38 -7.00
N LEU A 17 5.43 2.32 -7.21
CA LEU A 17 5.85 0.92 -7.34
C LEU A 17 6.69 0.70 -8.59
N LEU A 18 6.25 1.22 -9.73
CA LEU A 18 6.98 1.18 -11.00
C LEU A 18 8.28 1.98 -10.89
N SER A 19 8.26 3.16 -10.25
CA SER A 19 9.49 3.92 -9.97
C SER A 19 10.41 3.23 -8.97
N SER A 20 9.89 2.44 -8.02
CA SER A 20 10.71 1.70 -7.06
C SER A 20 11.24 0.37 -7.60
N LEU A 21 10.54 -0.31 -8.51
CA LEU A 21 11.02 -1.55 -9.13
C LEU A 21 12.32 -1.32 -9.91
N ALA A 22 12.47 -0.15 -10.53
CA ALA A 22 13.70 0.24 -11.22
C ALA A 22 14.90 0.47 -10.27
N LEU A 23 14.63 0.71 -8.97
CA LEU A 23 15.65 1.11 -7.99
C LEU A 23 15.87 0.06 -6.88
N ILE A 24 14.91 -0.83 -6.61
CA ILE A 24 14.91 -1.75 -5.47
C ILE A 24 14.45 -3.16 -5.92
N PRO A 25 15.38 -4.09 -6.19
CA PRO A 25 15.07 -5.47 -6.60
C PRO A 25 14.44 -6.33 -5.49
N HIS A 26 14.36 -5.82 -4.25
CA HIS A 26 13.85 -6.53 -3.07
C HIS A 26 12.44 -6.09 -2.63
N LEU A 27 11.64 -5.47 -3.52
CA LEU A 27 10.27 -5.11 -3.16
C LEU A 27 9.47 -6.40 -2.87
N ASN A 28 9.28 -6.69 -1.58
CA ASN A 28 8.58 -7.87 -1.06
C ASN A 28 7.06 -7.73 -1.30
N LEU A 29 6.67 -7.85 -2.56
CA LEU A 29 5.29 -7.89 -3.00
C LEU A 29 4.90 -9.36 -3.10
N SER A 30 4.87 -10.08 -1.99
CA SER A 30 4.50 -11.51 -1.97
C SER A 30 3.14 -11.76 -2.64
N PHE A 31 2.22 -10.78 -2.56
CA PHE A 31 0.93 -10.79 -3.26
C PHE A 31 1.02 -10.60 -4.80
N LEU A 32 2.15 -10.11 -5.32
CA LEU A 32 2.48 -10.03 -6.75
C LEU A 32 3.38 -11.18 -7.21
N GLN A 33 4.24 -11.72 -6.33
CA GLN A 33 5.15 -12.84 -6.62
C GLN A 33 4.40 -14.11 -7.05
N SER A 34 3.23 -14.40 -6.46
CA SER A 34 2.41 -15.57 -6.87
C SER A 34 1.97 -15.56 -8.34
N LYS A 35 2.12 -14.44 -9.05
CA LYS A 35 1.75 -14.28 -10.46
C LYS A 35 2.90 -13.79 -11.34
N TRP A 36 4.12 -13.81 -10.81
CA TRP A 36 5.36 -13.57 -11.53
C TRP A 36 5.79 -14.88 -12.19
N SER A 37 5.61 -15.00 -13.50
CA SER A 37 6.22 -16.06 -14.30
C SER A 37 7.10 -15.40 -15.35
N GLN A 38 8.39 -15.77 -15.40
CA GLN A 38 9.34 -15.30 -16.42
C GLN A 38 9.35 -13.77 -16.64
N GLY A 39 9.34 -12.97 -15.56
CA GLY A 39 9.49 -11.50 -15.67
C GLY A 39 8.25 -10.76 -16.19
N THR A 40 7.12 -11.44 -16.33
CA THR A 40 5.84 -10.80 -16.68
C THR A 40 4.78 -11.07 -15.61
N LEU A 41 4.00 -10.04 -15.31
CA LEU A 41 2.90 -10.13 -14.36
C LEU A 41 1.67 -10.68 -15.10
N ASN A 42 1.19 -11.86 -14.72
CA ASN A 42 0.06 -12.53 -15.41
C ASN A 42 -1.31 -11.84 -15.26
N ILE A 43 -1.39 -10.72 -14.53
CA ILE A 43 -2.59 -9.88 -14.40
C ILE A 43 -2.14 -8.42 -14.48
N PRO A 44 -2.82 -7.54 -15.23
CA PRO A 44 -2.58 -6.10 -15.14
C PRO A 44 -2.64 -5.64 -13.68
N LEU A 45 -1.61 -4.93 -13.19
CA LEU A 45 -1.54 -4.50 -11.79
C LEU A 45 -2.80 -3.76 -11.33
N GLU A 46 -3.43 -3.02 -12.25
CA GLU A 46 -4.67 -2.27 -12.04
C GLU A 46 -5.88 -3.16 -11.69
N GLN A 47 -5.85 -4.41 -12.12
CA GLN A 47 -6.91 -5.40 -11.89
C GLN A 47 -6.67 -6.21 -10.61
N ASN A 48 -5.57 -5.98 -9.89
CA ASN A 48 -5.31 -6.70 -8.65
C ASN A 48 -6.12 -6.11 -7.48
N PRO A 49 -7.13 -6.83 -6.95
CA PRO A 49 -7.99 -6.32 -5.88
C PRO A 49 -7.23 -6.10 -4.57
N LYS A 50 -6.18 -6.89 -4.29
CA LYS A 50 -5.35 -6.73 -3.08
C LYS A 50 -4.50 -5.46 -3.16
N LEU A 51 -4.00 -5.12 -4.34
CA LEU A 51 -3.22 -3.89 -4.54
C LEU A 51 -4.10 -2.64 -4.34
N LYS A 52 -5.31 -2.64 -4.92
CA LYS A 52 -6.27 -1.55 -4.73
C LYS A 52 -6.67 -1.38 -3.26
N ALA A 53 -6.95 -2.49 -2.57
CA ALA A 53 -7.29 -2.46 -1.15
C ALA A 53 -6.13 -1.94 -0.28
N HIS A 54 -4.90 -2.43 -0.52
CA HIS A 54 -3.71 -1.97 0.18
C HIS A 54 -3.49 -0.46 -0.03
N ALA A 55 -3.58 0.02 -1.28
CA ALA A 55 -3.44 1.44 -1.59
C ALA A 55 -4.45 2.30 -0.82
N MET A 56 -5.72 1.89 -0.79
CA MET A 56 -6.75 2.58 -0.02
C MET A 56 -6.45 2.60 1.48
N SER A 57 -6.04 1.47 2.07
CA SER A 57 -5.67 1.40 3.48
C SER A 57 -4.55 2.36 3.85
N VAL A 58 -3.50 2.48 3.00
CA VAL A 58 -2.41 3.43 3.24
C VAL A 58 -2.90 4.88 3.26
N PHE A 59 -3.72 5.28 2.27
CA PHE A 59 -4.29 6.63 2.25
C PHE A 59 -5.18 6.90 3.48
N LEU A 60 -6.04 5.96 3.86
CA LEU A 60 -6.92 6.11 5.02
C LEU A 60 -6.12 6.21 6.32
N MET A 61 -5.21 5.28 6.58
CA MET A 61 -4.38 5.30 7.80
C MET A 61 -3.50 6.55 7.88
N THR A 62 -3.04 7.09 6.75
CA THR A 62 -2.28 8.34 6.71
C THR A 62 -3.14 9.53 7.09
N CYS A 63 -4.36 9.63 6.54
CA CYS A 63 -5.31 10.68 6.89
C CYS A 63 -5.75 10.58 8.37
N GLU A 64 -6.01 9.38 8.87
CA GLU A 64 -6.32 9.14 10.28
C GLU A 64 -5.16 9.54 11.18
N SER A 65 -3.93 9.19 10.82
CA SER A 65 -2.71 9.60 11.53
C SER A 65 -2.57 11.12 11.58
N ALA A 66 -2.86 11.83 10.48
CA ALA A 66 -2.84 13.29 10.46
C ALA A 66 -3.87 13.90 11.44
N VAL A 67 -5.07 13.32 11.52
CA VAL A 67 -6.09 13.73 12.50
C VAL A 67 -5.63 13.45 13.93
N GLN A 68 -5.03 12.28 14.18
CA GLN A 68 -4.50 11.90 15.49
C GLN A 68 -3.37 12.82 15.93
N LEU A 69 -2.41 13.11 15.05
CA LEU A 69 -1.32 14.06 15.30
C LEU A 69 -1.86 15.44 15.66
N ARG A 70 -2.86 15.95 14.93
CA ARG A 70 -3.50 17.23 15.23
C ARG A 70 -4.17 17.25 16.61
N ARG A 71 -4.79 16.14 17.02
CA ARG A 71 -5.59 16.07 18.26
C ARG A 71 -4.78 15.72 19.50
N ALA A 72 -3.82 14.82 19.38
CA ALA A 72 -3.13 14.18 20.50
C ALA A 72 -1.60 14.34 20.42
N GLY A 73 -1.05 14.97 19.38
CA GLY A 73 0.39 15.13 19.19
C GLY A 73 1.15 13.84 18.83
N ARG A 74 0.45 12.71 18.72
CA ARG A 74 1.03 11.39 18.39
C ARG A 74 0.03 10.52 17.65
N VAL A 75 0.53 9.50 16.95
CA VAL A 75 -0.29 8.44 16.35
C VAL A 75 -0.77 7.50 17.45
N THR A 76 -2.06 7.19 17.47
CA THR A 76 -2.75 6.36 18.47
C THR A 76 -3.36 5.11 17.81
N ALA A 77 -2.60 4.43 16.96
CA ALA A 77 -3.01 3.14 16.43
C ALA A 77 -2.92 2.07 17.54
N ARG A 78 -3.83 1.08 17.51
CA ARG A 78 -3.82 -0.03 18.45
C ARG A 78 -2.49 -0.79 18.33
N GLU A 79 -1.87 -1.08 19.47
CA GLU A 79 -0.55 -1.74 19.51
C GLU A 79 -0.52 -3.05 18.72
N SER A 80 -1.55 -3.90 18.86
CA SER A 80 -1.65 -5.15 18.09
C SER A 80 -1.58 -4.90 16.58
N ASN A 81 -2.29 -3.89 16.08
CA ASN A 81 -2.31 -3.57 14.65
C ASN A 81 -0.95 -3.04 14.19
N LEU A 82 -0.25 -2.27 15.02
CA LEU A 82 1.10 -1.81 14.72
C LEU A 82 2.12 -2.96 14.68
N ARG A 83 2.00 -3.93 15.60
CA ARG A 83 2.85 -5.13 15.59
C ARG A 83 2.59 -5.98 14.35
N ASP A 84 1.33 -6.22 14.00
CA ASP A 84 0.95 -6.98 12.80
C ASP A 84 1.44 -6.29 11.51
N LEU A 85 1.31 -4.96 11.42
CA LEU A 85 1.86 -4.18 10.32
C LEU A 85 3.38 -4.32 10.25
N GLY A 86 4.08 -4.21 11.39
CA GLY A 86 5.53 -4.40 11.47
C GLY A 86 5.96 -5.79 10.98
N THR A 87 5.34 -6.86 11.48
CA THR A 87 5.65 -8.24 11.07
C THR A 87 5.37 -8.51 9.59
N THR A 88 4.38 -7.83 9.00
CA THR A 88 4.04 -8.02 7.58
C THR A 88 5.02 -7.29 6.63
N HIS A 89 5.66 -6.21 7.08
CA HIS A 89 6.47 -5.34 6.22
C HIS A 89 7.99 -5.43 6.48
N PHE A 90 8.42 -6.09 7.56
CA PHE A 90 9.83 -6.32 7.93
C PHE A 90 10.35 -7.63 7.32
#